data_AF-A0A2S5DL82-F1
#
_entry.id   AF-A0A2S5DL82-F1
#
_cell.length_a   1.000
_cell.length_b   1.000
_cell.length_c   1.000
_cell.angle_alpha   90.00
_cell.angle_beta   90.00
_cell.angle_gamma   90.00
#
_symmetry.space_group_name_H-M   'P 1'
#
loop_
_entity.id
_entity.type
_entity.pdbx_description
1 polymer ?
#
loop_
_entity_poly.entity_id
_entity_poly.type
_entity_poly.pdbx_seq_one_letter_code
_entity_poly.pdbx_strand_id
1 'polypeptide(L)' 'MQDELNHLHEQVSQLLGSHLGAWANDLMNATAGHDDSRFLSVLHALLAMRSALAPLVSQAQDASHG' A
#
# COMPACT_ATOMS: atom_id res chain seq x y z
N MET A 1 -18.74 8.87 -1.28
CA MET A 1 -17.55 8.92 -2.14
C MET A 1 -16.28 9.32 -1.39
N GLN A 2 -16.23 10.44 -0.66
CA GLN A 2 -14.97 10.83 0.01
C GLN A 2 -14.56 9.88 1.14
N ASP A 3 -15.50 9.50 2.00
CA ASP A 3 -15.23 8.53 3.05
C ASP A 3 -14.80 7.17 2.49
N GLU A 4 -15.34 6.78 1.33
CA GLU A 4 -14.97 5.55 0.62
C GLU A 4 -13.54 5.65 0.07
N LEU A 5 -13.13 6.79 -0.48
CA LEU A 5 -11.76 7.03 -0.95
C LEU A 5 -10.76 7.04 0.21
N ASN A 6 -11.10 7.69 1.32
CA ASN A 6 -10.28 7.69 2.53
C ASN A 6 -10.12 6.26 3.07
N HIS A 7 -11.24 5.52 3.17
CA HIS A 7 -11.24 4.13 3.62
C HIS A 7 -10.41 3.23 2.70
N LEU A 8 -10.53 3.39 1.38
CA LEU A 8 -9.74 2.64 0.42
C LEU A 8 -8.25 2.95 0.53
N HIS A 9 -7.86 4.23 0.68
CA HIS A 9 -6.47 4.62 0.86
C HIS A 9 -5.87 4.06 2.16
N GLU A 10 -6.64 4.04 3.25
CA GLU A 10 -6.26 3.41 4.51
C GLU A 10 -6.08 1.89 4.37
N GLN A 11 -7.04 1.20 3.73
CA GLN A 11 -6.97 -0.24 3.49
C GLN A 11 -5.73 -0.61 2.65
N VAL A 12 -5.47 0.12 1.56
CA VAL A 12 -4.28 -0.11 0.72
C VAL A 12 -3.00 0.14 1.52
N SER A 13 -2.97 1.17 2.37
CA SER A 13 -1.81 1.47 3.22
C SER A 13 -1.56 0.39 4.27
N GLN A 14 -2.61 -0.14 4.91
CA GLN A 14 -2.52 -1.27 5.84
C GLN A 14 -2.04 -2.54 5.14
N LEU A 15 -2.60 -2.84 3.96
CA LEU A 15 -2.24 -4.02 3.18
C LEU A 15 -0.78 -3.97 2.70
N LEU A 16 -0.30 -2.79 2.31
CA LEU A 16 1.11 -2.54 1.98
C LEU A 16 2.01 -2.81 3.18
N GLY A 17 1.67 -2.28 4.36
CA GLY A 17 2.43 -2.53 5.59
C GLY A 17 2.48 -4.02 5.97
N SER A 18 1.34 -4.72 5.84
CA SER A 18 1.25 -6.16 6.10
C SER A 18 2.12 -6.98 5.14
N HIS A 19 2.09 -6.68 3.83
CA HIS A 19 2.93 -7.36 2.85
C HIS A 19 4.41 -7.09 3.04
N LEU A 20 4.79 -5.85 3.40
CA LEU A 20 6.17 -5.51 3.74
C LEU A 20 6.66 -6.29 4.97
N GLY A 21 5.83 -6.40 6.01
CA GLY A 21 6.16 -7.18 7.20
C GLY A 21 6.31 -8.68 6.91
N ALA A 22 5.41 -9.24 6.11
CA ALA A 22 5.49 -10.63 5.68
C ALA A 22 6.76 -10.90 4.85
N TRP A 23 7.08 -10.02 3.90
CA TRP A 23 8.29 -10.12 3.11
C TRP A 23 9.55 -10.00 3.97
N ALA A 24 9.60 -9.05 4.91
CA ALA A 24 10.73 -8.91 5.83
C ALA A 24 10.93 -10.17 6.70
N ASN A 25 9.85 -10.78 7.18
CA ASN A 25 9.93 -12.04 7.92
C ASN A 25 10.41 -13.19 7.04
N ASP A 26 9.94 -13.29 5.80
CA ASP A 26 10.38 -14.32 4.86
C ASP A 26 11.87 -14.15 4.53
N LEU A 27 12.31 -12.91 4.29
CA LEU A 27 13.71 -12.55 4.05
C LEU A 27 14.62 -12.91 5.23
N MET A 28 14.18 -12.68 6.47
CA MET A 28 14.94 -13.07 7.66
C MET A 28 15.10 -14.58 7.82
N ASN A 29 14.16 -15.37 7.27
CA ASN A 29 14.17 -16.82 7.34
C ASN A 29 14.60 -17.49 6.02
N ALA A 30 14.98 -16.70 5.02
CA ALA A 30 15.29 -17.16 3.68
C ALA A 30 16.61 -17.95 3.64
N THR A 31 16.58 -19.08 2.95
CA THR A 31 17.79 -19.83 2.55
C THR A 31 18.27 -19.36 1.18
N ALA A 32 19.50 -19.72 0.80
CA ALA A 32 20.05 -19.36 -0.50
C ALA A 32 19.15 -19.84 -1.65
N GLY A 33 18.74 -18.91 -2.53
CA GLY A 33 17.83 -19.18 -3.65
C GLY A 33 16.36 -18.79 -3.41
N HIS A 34 16.07 -18.04 -2.33
CA HIS A 34 14.75 -17.48 -2.08
C HIS A 34 14.28 -16.55 -3.22
N ASP A 35 13.05 -16.74 -3.67
CA ASP A 35 12.45 -15.96 -4.77
C ASP A 35 11.53 -14.86 -4.22
N ASP A 36 12.05 -13.63 -4.24
CA ASP A 36 11.33 -12.42 -3.80
C ASP A 36 10.34 -11.87 -4.85
N SER A 37 10.35 -12.38 -6.08
CA SER A 37 9.59 -11.80 -7.20
C SER A 37 8.08 -11.73 -6.94
N ARG A 38 7.57 -12.71 -6.18
CA ARG A 38 6.16 -12.77 -5.75
C ARG A 38 5.78 -11.60 -4.84
N PHE A 39 6.67 -11.18 -3.94
CA PHE A 39 6.41 -10.07 -3.02
C PHE A 39 6.56 -8.74 -3.76
N LEU A 40 7.60 -8.61 -4.58
CA LEU A 40 7.85 -7.39 -5.34
C LEU A 40 6.66 -7.00 -6.22
N SER A 41 6.06 -7.96 -6.92
CA SER A 41 4.90 -7.70 -7.79
C SER A 41 3.71 -7.13 -7.01
N VAL A 42 3.40 -7.71 -5.86
CA VAL A 42 2.28 -7.27 -5.01
C VAL A 42 2.58 -5.92 -4.36
N LEU A 43 3.80 -5.73 -3.83
CA LEU A 43 4.24 -4.47 -3.25
C LEU A 43 4.17 -3.32 -4.27
N HIS A 44 4.56 -3.58 -5.52
CA HIS A 44 4.52 -2.58 -6.58
C HIS A 44 3.09 -2.16 -6.92
N ALA A 45 2.16 -3.13 -7.00
CA ALA A 45 0.75 -2.86 -7.25
C ALA A 45 0.12 -2.05 -6.11
N LEU A 46 0.38 -2.42 -4.85
CA LEU A 46 -0.13 -1.70 -3.68
C LEU A 46 0.43 -0.28 -3.58
N LEU A 47 1.72 -0.11 -3.90
CA LEU A 47 2.35 1.22 -3.94
C LEU A 47 1.72 2.09 -5.04
N ALA A 48 1.50 1.54 -6.24
CA ALA A 48 0.87 2.26 -7.34
C ALA A 48 -0.57 2.71 -6.97
N MET A 49 -1.36 1.83 -6.34
CA MET A 49 -2.71 2.17 -5.87
C MET A 49 -2.67 3.28 -4.81
N ARG A 50 -1.78 3.19 -3.82
CA ARG A 50 -1.61 4.22 -2.78
C ARG A 50 -1.25 5.57 -3.40
N SER A 51 -0.29 5.59 -4.32
CA SER A 51 0.15 6.80 -5.01
C SER A 51 -0.96 7.42 -5.88
N ALA A 52 -1.79 6.61 -6.54
CA ALA A 52 -2.92 7.10 -7.32
C ALA A 52 -4.04 7.69 -6.44
N LEU A 53 -4.25 7.14 -5.25
CA LEU A 53 -5.26 7.60 -4.29
C LEU A 53 -4.83 8.84 -3.50
N ALA A 54 -3.53 9.02 -3.24
CA ALA A 54 -2.99 10.13 -2.44
C ALA A 54 -3.51 11.53 -2.84
N PRO A 55 -3.47 11.96 -4.13
CA PRO A 55 -3.98 13.28 -4.50
C PRO A 55 -5.49 13.42 -4.31
N LEU A 56 -6.26 12.34 -4.45
CA LEU A 56 -7.73 12.35 -4.31
C LEU A 56 -8.17 12.47 -2.84
N VAL A 57 -7.36 11.94 -1.93
CA VAL A 57 -7.58 12.08 -0.48
C VAL A 57 -7.18 13.49 0.00
N SER A 58 -6.03 14.02 -0.45
CA SER A 58 -5.57 15.35 -0.04
C SER A 58 -6.44 16.48 -0.60
N GLN A 59 -6.86 16.42 -1.87
CA GLN A 59 -7.69 17.47 -2.47
C GLN A 59 -9.04 17.65 -1.78
N ALA A 60 -9.57 16.60 -1.17
CA ALA A 60 -10.87 16.67 -0.51
C ALA A 60 -10.81 17.20 0.93
N GLN A 61 -9.66 17.03 1.60
CA GLN A 61 -9.42 17.70 2.88
C GLN A 61 -9.40 19.22 2.68
N ASP A 62 -8.82 19.70 1.58
CA ASP A 62 -8.82 21.13 1.25
C ASP A 62 -10.18 21.64 0.74
N ALA A 63 -10.94 20.83 -0.02
CA ALA A 63 -12.26 21.22 -0.53
C ALA A 63 -13.34 21.35 0.55
N SER A 64 -13.11 20.83 1.76
CA SER A 64 -14.06 20.90 2.88
C SER A 64 -13.93 22.18 3.73
N HIS A 65 -13.01 23.09 3.35
CA HIS A 65 -12.77 24.38 4.01
C HIS A 65 -13.18 25.61 3.18
N GLY A 66 -14.05 25.44 2.19
CA GLY A 66 -14.62 26.52 1.35
C GLY A 66 -15.99 27.01 1.80
#